data_AF-A0A961ATQ9-F1
#
_entry.id   AF-A0A961ATQ9-F1
#
_cell.length_a   1.000
_cell.length_b   1.000
_cell.length_c   1.000
_cell.angle_alpha   90.00
_cell.angle_beta   90.00
_cell.angle_gamma   90.00
#
_symmetry.space_group_name_H-M   'P 1'
#
loop_
_entity.id
_entity.type
_entity.pdbx_description
1 polymer ?
#
loop_
_entity_poly.entity_id
_entity_poly.type
_entity_poly.pdbx_seq_one_letter_code
_entity_poly.pdbx_strand_id
1 'polypeptide(L)'
;MKLPSFLLALVSSVAFPFLSPAAEISTVAGTGEKAFSGDGGPGTEAKLDNPFGVVVGPEGDIYFCDTGNQCIRKISRKSGTITTVVGQGGKKGYSGDGGPPTESLCFEPYEVRFHPSGDLYWVEMQNNVVRKLDARTNTVHTVAGTGEKGFGGDGGPAVKAKLDRPHSIQFDAEGENLFICDISNHRIRRVNLESGTIDTWCGNGKAAATPDGADVSPDTPLKGPRALDVAPNGDLWLALREGNQVYRIDMKAKTLHHVAGTGKKGFDGNGGPAKDATLSGPKGVAISPDGNLVYLADTESHSIRAIDLRNDPPTLELIAGTGKKGNGPDSPDPLKCEMARNHGVGIDPVTGDLYIGDSESHKVRRVAGLPGGKPQAANESTKEEFEFQGRKAIVVKPAKPAPGNPWMWRCRFFGAFPQADDALVARGWHVAWVDVAHLFGGPEAMEVFDAFYEHVTQTYGLSPKPVMEGFSRGGLPAVNWAIRHPDHVRGVYIDAPVLDIRSWPKPASDDLWKKAMDAYGLTEATAANWEGPLDHLQILADAKVPILSVCGGGDPVVPFVENSAILEERYRALGGPIEVIVKATCEHHPHSLHDPTRIVDWVANLP
;
A
#
# COMPACT_ATOMS: atom_id res chain seq x y z
N MET A 1 -19.60 -70.42 9.19
CA MET A 1 -20.44 -69.33 8.65
C MET A 1 -20.33 -68.15 9.61
N LYS A 2 -19.43 -67.19 9.33
CA LYS A 2 -19.18 -65.99 10.13
C LYS A 2 -19.17 -64.80 9.16
N LEU A 3 -20.10 -63.86 9.32
CA LEU A 3 -19.96 -62.50 8.78
C LEU A 3 -19.71 -61.56 9.96
N PRO A 4 -18.78 -60.59 9.85
CA PRO A 4 -18.67 -59.51 10.81
C PRO A 4 -19.56 -58.32 10.39
N SER A 5 -20.17 -57.71 11.39
CA SER A 5 -20.94 -56.47 11.32
C SER A 5 -19.99 -55.28 11.14
N PHE A 6 -20.14 -54.52 10.06
CA PHE A 6 -19.55 -53.19 9.94
C PHE A 6 -20.62 -52.15 10.33
N LEU A 7 -20.38 -51.45 11.44
CA LEU A 7 -21.13 -50.25 11.82
C LEU A 7 -20.47 -49.08 11.10
N LEU A 8 -21.11 -48.55 10.05
CA LEU A 8 -20.67 -47.34 9.36
C LEU A 8 -21.15 -46.13 10.17
N ALA A 9 -20.24 -45.43 10.85
CA ALA A 9 -20.56 -44.14 11.45
C ALA A 9 -20.65 -43.09 10.34
N LEU A 10 -21.87 -42.64 10.04
CA LEU A 10 -22.11 -41.51 9.15
C LEU A 10 -21.71 -40.22 9.90
N VAL A 11 -20.50 -39.72 9.67
CA VAL A 11 -20.13 -38.37 10.09
C VAL A 11 -20.76 -37.41 9.08
N SER A 12 -21.93 -36.86 9.43
CA SER A 12 -22.53 -35.75 8.70
C SER A 12 -21.64 -34.52 8.88
N SER A 13 -20.78 -34.24 7.91
CA SER A 13 -20.05 -32.97 7.85
C SER A 13 -21.05 -31.86 7.61
N VAL A 14 -21.40 -31.12 8.66
CA VAL A 14 -22.12 -29.86 8.52
C VAL A 14 -21.15 -28.88 7.84
N ALA A 15 -21.33 -28.67 6.54
CA ALA A 15 -20.60 -27.64 5.80
C ALA A 15 -21.08 -26.28 6.31
N PHE A 16 -20.22 -25.58 7.05
CA PHE A 16 -20.45 -24.17 7.33
C PHE A 16 -20.22 -23.38 6.03
N PRO A 17 -21.08 -22.40 5.69
CA PRO A 17 -20.82 -21.54 4.55
C PRO A 17 -19.50 -20.79 4.77
N PHE A 18 -18.61 -20.86 3.77
CA PHE A 18 -17.30 -20.20 3.79
C PHE A 18 -17.44 -18.66 3.86
N LEU A 19 -18.45 -18.12 3.17
CA LEU A 19 -18.80 -16.70 3.26
C LEU A 19 -19.62 -16.43 4.51
N SER A 20 -19.20 -15.41 5.26
CA SER A 20 -20.01 -14.84 6.34
C SER A 20 -21.36 -14.34 5.77
N PRO A 21 -22.47 -14.45 6.51
CA PRO A 21 -23.75 -13.82 6.14
C PRO A 21 -23.70 -12.28 6.03
N ALA A 22 -22.54 -11.66 6.24
CA ALA A 22 -22.28 -10.23 6.08
C ALA A 22 -21.50 -9.87 4.79
N ALA A 23 -21.10 -10.83 3.96
CA ALA A 23 -20.39 -10.50 2.73
C ALA A 23 -21.33 -9.85 1.70
N GLU A 24 -20.94 -8.72 1.11
CA GLU A 24 -21.75 -7.98 0.14
C GLU A 24 -20.89 -7.52 -1.04
N ILE A 25 -21.51 -7.32 -2.21
CA ILE A 25 -20.85 -6.74 -3.39
C ILE A 25 -21.54 -5.45 -3.80
N SER A 26 -20.75 -4.40 -4.01
CA SER A 26 -21.21 -3.08 -4.42
C SER A 26 -20.33 -2.47 -5.52
N THR A 27 -20.90 -1.58 -6.32
CA THR A 27 -20.17 -0.83 -7.34
C THR A 27 -19.57 0.42 -6.71
N VAL A 28 -18.25 0.59 -6.84
CA VAL A 28 -17.54 1.79 -6.36
C VAL A 28 -17.18 2.75 -7.50
N ALA A 29 -17.09 2.25 -8.73
CA ALA A 29 -17.08 3.09 -9.92
C ALA A 29 -17.65 2.40 -11.15
N GLY A 30 -18.13 3.20 -12.11
CA GLY A 30 -18.64 2.72 -13.38
C GLY A 30 -20.16 2.62 -13.44
N THR A 31 -20.75 3.27 -14.45
CA THR A 31 -22.19 3.14 -14.72
C THR A 31 -22.55 1.79 -15.36
N GLY A 32 -21.59 1.14 -16.02
CA GLY A 32 -21.82 0.02 -16.91
C GLY A 32 -21.82 0.38 -18.40
N GLU A 33 -21.74 1.68 -18.71
CA GLU A 33 -21.61 2.17 -20.07
C GLU A 33 -20.16 2.44 -20.43
N LYS A 34 -19.71 1.87 -21.55
CA LYS A 34 -18.38 2.10 -22.13
C LYS A 34 -18.24 3.55 -22.63
N ALA A 35 -17.48 4.38 -21.90
CA ALA A 35 -16.97 5.69 -22.36
C ALA A 35 -15.92 6.22 -21.37
N PHE A 36 -15.42 7.45 -21.59
CA PHE A 36 -14.60 8.20 -20.63
C PHE A 36 -15.36 9.42 -20.11
N SER A 37 -15.63 9.48 -18.80
CA SER A 37 -16.23 10.66 -18.15
C SER A 37 -16.07 10.65 -16.61
N GLY A 38 -16.50 11.73 -15.97
CA GLY A 38 -16.84 11.76 -14.53
C GLY A 38 -15.78 12.32 -13.58
N ASP A 39 -14.63 12.78 -14.09
CA ASP A 39 -13.61 13.39 -13.22
C ASP A 39 -14.18 14.54 -12.38
N GLY A 40 -13.86 14.54 -11.08
CA GLY A 40 -14.38 15.48 -10.09
C GLY A 40 -15.77 15.13 -9.52
N GLY A 41 -16.49 14.17 -10.13
CA GLY A 41 -17.78 13.68 -9.66
C GLY A 41 -17.72 12.34 -8.91
N PRO A 42 -18.87 11.77 -8.52
CA PRO A 42 -18.93 10.43 -7.92
C PRO A 42 -18.44 9.34 -8.89
N GLY A 43 -17.61 8.42 -8.39
CA GLY A 43 -17.08 7.32 -9.21
C GLY A 43 -18.18 6.42 -9.79
N THR A 44 -19.29 6.23 -9.07
CA THR A 44 -20.44 5.44 -9.52
C THR A 44 -21.18 6.03 -10.73
N GLU A 45 -20.97 7.32 -11.01
CA GLU A 45 -21.54 8.03 -12.16
C GLU A 45 -20.56 8.15 -13.34
N ALA A 46 -19.30 7.78 -13.14
CA ALA A 46 -18.30 7.79 -14.19
C ALA A 46 -18.52 6.67 -15.19
N LYS A 47 -18.28 6.96 -16.47
CA LYS A 47 -18.20 5.94 -17.52
C LYS A 47 -16.76 5.47 -17.60
N LEU A 48 -16.58 4.15 -17.64
CA LEU A 48 -15.29 3.46 -17.68
C LEU A 48 -15.21 2.57 -18.92
N ASP A 49 -14.02 2.17 -19.33
CA ASP A 49 -13.80 1.21 -20.39
C ASP A 49 -12.79 0.15 -19.97
N ASN A 50 -13.28 -1.07 -19.66
CA ASN A 50 -12.43 -2.19 -19.29
C ASN A 50 -11.47 -1.88 -18.12
N PRO A 51 -11.99 -1.58 -16.91
CA PRO A 51 -11.15 -1.45 -15.73
C PRO A 51 -10.43 -2.77 -15.43
N PHE A 52 -9.10 -2.76 -15.39
CA PHE A 52 -8.25 -3.94 -15.16
C PHE A 52 -7.62 -3.89 -13.76
N GLY A 53 -6.28 -3.84 -13.65
CA GLY A 53 -5.56 -3.84 -12.37
C GLY A 53 -6.12 -2.81 -11.41
N VAL A 54 -6.29 -3.20 -10.16
CA VAL A 54 -6.88 -2.41 -9.08
C VAL A 54 -6.05 -2.60 -7.81
N VAL A 55 -5.76 -1.52 -7.10
CA VAL A 55 -4.94 -1.54 -5.88
C VAL A 55 -5.39 -0.43 -4.92
N VAL A 56 -5.21 -0.63 -3.62
CA VAL A 56 -5.39 0.42 -2.62
C VAL A 56 -4.06 1.14 -2.42
N GLY A 57 -4.08 2.47 -2.55
CA GLY A 57 -2.90 3.31 -2.40
C GLY A 57 -2.48 3.50 -0.93
N PRO A 58 -1.28 4.05 -0.68
CA PRO A 58 -0.76 4.30 0.67
C PRO A 58 -1.62 5.26 1.51
N GLU A 59 -2.49 6.05 0.87
CA GLU A 59 -3.47 6.93 1.50
C GLU A 59 -4.84 6.28 1.71
N GLY A 60 -5.06 5.07 1.17
CA GLY A 60 -6.32 4.33 1.27
C GLY A 60 -7.29 4.51 0.09
N ASP A 61 -6.95 5.36 -0.89
CA ASP A 61 -7.74 5.54 -2.12
C ASP A 61 -7.59 4.34 -3.06
N ILE A 62 -8.59 4.12 -3.92
CA ILE A 62 -8.65 2.96 -4.82
C ILE A 62 -8.16 3.38 -6.20
N TYR A 63 -7.04 2.82 -6.65
CA TYR A 63 -6.45 3.06 -7.96
C TYR A 63 -6.78 1.93 -8.91
N PHE A 64 -7.05 2.25 -10.17
CA PHE A 64 -7.26 1.25 -11.19
C PHE A 64 -6.85 1.71 -12.59
N CYS A 65 -6.48 0.76 -13.42
CA CYS A 65 -6.24 0.99 -14.84
C CYS A 65 -7.58 1.02 -15.59
N ASP A 66 -8.00 2.18 -16.07
CA ASP A 66 -9.14 2.33 -16.98
C ASP A 66 -8.66 2.04 -18.41
N THR A 67 -8.34 0.77 -18.65
CA THR A 67 -7.48 0.28 -19.74
C THR A 67 -7.91 0.75 -21.12
N GLY A 68 -9.21 0.63 -21.42
CA GLY A 68 -9.76 1.05 -22.71
C GLY A 68 -9.74 2.56 -22.89
N ASN A 69 -9.86 3.31 -21.78
CA ASN A 69 -9.72 4.75 -21.73
C ASN A 69 -8.26 5.22 -21.61
N GLN A 70 -7.27 4.33 -21.65
CA GLN A 70 -5.85 4.69 -21.76
C GLN A 70 -5.35 5.58 -20.61
N CYS A 71 -5.85 5.33 -19.39
CA CYS A 71 -5.46 6.10 -18.22
C CYS A 71 -5.50 5.27 -16.93
N ILE A 72 -4.90 5.83 -15.88
CA ILE A 72 -5.05 5.34 -14.51
C ILE A 72 -5.91 6.34 -13.77
N ARG A 73 -6.93 5.84 -13.09
CA ARG A 73 -7.86 6.66 -12.31
C ARG A 73 -7.84 6.21 -10.85
N LYS A 74 -8.21 7.12 -9.96
CA LYS A 74 -8.41 6.84 -8.54
C LYS A 74 -9.79 7.23 -8.07
N ILE A 75 -10.29 6.56 -7.05
CA ILE A 75 -11.51 6.90 -6.31
C ILE A 75 -11.12 7.22 -4.88
N SER A 76 -11.51 8.39 -4.39
CA SER A 76 -11.36 8.71 -2.98
C SER A 76 -12.23 7.79 -2.14
N ARG A 77 -11.63 7.04 -1.20
CA ARG A 77 -12.41 6.16 -0.31
C ARG A 77 -13.34 6.96 0.62
N LYS A 78 -12.97 8.21 0.90
CA LYS A 78 -13.70 9.11 1.80
C LYS A 78 -14.86 9.82 1.12
N SER A 79 -14.64 10.40 -0.06
CA SER A 79 -15.67 11.19 -0.76
C SER A 79 -16.38 10.43 -1.88
N GLY A 80 -15.83 9.32 -2.35
CA GLY A 80 -16.30 8.61 -3.55
C GLY A 80 -15.95 9.35 -4.84
N THR A 81 -15.18 10.44 -4.79
CA THR A 81 -14.81 11.24 -5.98
C THR A 81 -13.82 10.49 -6.85
N ILE A 82 -14.03 10.47 -8.17
CA ILE A 82 -13.09 9.89 -9.13
C ILE A 82 -12.21 10.96 -9.78
N THR A 83 -10.96 10.62 -10.06
CA THR A 83 -10.00 11.54 -10.69
C THR A 83 -9.02 10.76 -11.57
N THR A 84 -8.68 11.29 -12.75
CA THR A 84 -7.59 10.79 -13.57
C THR A 84 -6.24 11.20 -12.99
N VAL A 85 -5.36 10.22 -12.81
CA VAL A 85 -4.04 10.40 -12.18
C VAL A 85 -2.93 10.38 -13.22
N VAL A 86 -3.01 9.43 -14.16
CA VAL A 86 -2.02 9.26 -15.24
C VAL A 86 -2.76 9.12 -16.57
N GLY A 87 -2.25 9.77 -17.61
CA GLY A 87 -2.83 9.70 -18.96
C GLY A 87 -3.88 10.78 -19.22
N GLN A 88 -4.25 10.94 -20.50
CA GLN A 88 -5.15 12.00 -20.96
C GLN A 88 -6.58 11.54 -21.30
N GLY A 89 -6.98 10.31 -20.96
CA GLY A 89 -8.34 9.80 -21.19
C GLY A 89 -8.74 9.69 -22.67
N GLY A 90 -8.93 8.49 -23.17
CA GLY A 90 -9.29 8.21 -24.57
C GLY A 90 -8.18 8.48 -25.60
N LYS A 91 -6.99 8.93 -25.16
CA LYS A 91 -5.82 9.16 -26.01
C LYS A 91 -4.75 8.11 -25.73
N LYS A 92 -4.54 7.21 -26.69
CA LYS A 92 -3.43 6.24 -26.65
C LYS A 92 -2.13 6.85 -27.19
N GLY A 93 -0.99 6.43 -26.64
CA GLY A 93 0.33 6.79 -27.15
C GLY A 93 1.43 6.46 -26.16
N TYR A 94 2.67 6.86 -26.46
CA TYR A 94 3.83 6.75 -25.58
C TYR A 94 4.54 8.10 -25.53
N SER A 95 4.35 8.86 -24.45
CA SER A 95 5.01 10.15 -24.22
C SER A 95 4.95 10.56 -22.75
N GLY A 96 5.64 11.65 -22.40
CA GLY A 96 5.51 12.32 -21.09
C GLY A 96 6.65 12.06 -20.10
N ASP A 97 7.74 11.42 -20.53
CA ASP A 97 8.92 11.25 -19.66
C ASP A 97 9.50 12.61 -19.25
N GLY A 98 9.76 12.75 -17.94
CA GLY A 98 10.16 14.00 -17.30
C GLY A 98 9.05 15.03 -17.13
N GLY A 99 7.84 14.76 -17.63
CA GLY A 99 6.66 15.65 -17.52
C GLY A 99 5.64 15.17 -16.49
N PRO A 100 4.58 15.97 -16.25
CA PRO A 100 3.54 15.63 -15.29
C PRO A 100 2.67 14.45 -15.77
N PRO A 101 2.11 13.65 -14.84
CA PRO A 101 1.44 12.40 -15.20
C PRO A 101 0.16 12.57 -16.01
N THR A 102 -0.58 13.65 -15.82
CA THR A 102 -1.81 13.96 -16.57
C THR A 102 -1.54 14.46 -18.00
N GLU A 103 -0.29 14.77 -18.35
CA GLU A 103 0.11 15.11 -19.72
C GLU A 103 0.73 13.91 -20.46
N SER A 104 1.07 12.84 -19.76
CA SER A 104 1.57 11.61 -20.38
C SER A 104 0.51 10.93 -21.24
N LEU A 105 0.96 10.09 -22.17
CA LEU A 105 0.09 9.18 -22.92
C LEU A 105 0.42 7.76 -22.49
N CYS A 106 -0.64 6.98 -22.25
CA CYS A 106 -0.54 5.55 -21.99
C CYS A 106 -1.06 4.76 -23.18
N PHE A 107 -0.63 3.50 -23.33
CA PHE A 107 -1.29 2.58 -24.23
C PHE A 107 -1.54 1.23 -23.56
N GLU A 108 -2.81 1.02 -23.19
CA GLU A 108 -3.31 -0.17 -22.51
C GLU A 108 -2.54 -0.40 -21.19
N PRO A 109 -2.73 0.47 -20.18
CA PRO A 109 -2.23 0.20 -18.84
C PRO A 109 -2.99 -0.99 -18.25
N TYR A 110 -2.29 -2.02 -17.76
CA TYR A 110 -2.93 -3.29 -17.34
C TYR A 110 -2.84 -3.55 -15.83
N GLU A 111 -1.75 -3.12 -15.21
CA GLU A 111 -1.49 -3.29 -13.78
C GLU A 111 -0.89 -2.00 -13.21
N VAL A 112 -1.24 -1.71 -11.97
CA VAL A 112 -0.73 -0.59 -11.19
C VAL A 112 -0.36 -1.07 -9.79
N ARG A 113 0.80 -0.62 -9.28
CA ARG A 113 1.35 -0.97 -7.97
C ARG A 113 2.06 0.23 -7.35
N PHE A 114 2.05 0.31 -6.03
CA PHE A 114 2.88 1.26 -5.29
C PHE A 114 4.14 0.57 -4.82
N HIS A 115 5.29 1.20 -5.06
CA HIS A 115 6.53 0.84 -4.40
C HIS A 115 6.46 1.31 -2.94
N PRO A 116 7.13 0.64 -1.96
CA PRO A 116 7.13 1.10 -0.59
C PRO A 116 7.45 2.60 -0.44
N SER A 117 8.42 3.17 -1.17
CA SER A 117 8.74 4.61 -1.14
C SER A 117 7.55 5.56 -1.42
N GLY A 118 6.47 5.04 -2.01
CA GLY A 118 5.24 5.76 -2.36
C GLY A 118 5.15 6.15 -3.84
N ASP A 119 6.17 5.81 -4.64
CA ASP A 119 6.12 5.91 -6.10
C ASP A 119 5.06 4.97 -6.69
N LEU A 120 4.34 5.43 -7.71
CA LEU A 120 3.33 4.65 -8.43
C LEU A 120 3.93 4.06 -9.71
N TYR A 121 3.88 2.75 -9.86
CA TYR A 121 4.35 2.02 -11.04
C TYR A 121 3.17 1.44 -11.80
N TRP A 122 3.27 1.42 -13.13
CA TRP A 122 2.31 0.74 -13.97
C TRP A 122 2.97 0.13 -15.20
N VAL A 123 2.29 -0.85 -15.77
CA VAL A 123 2.74 -1.52 -16.98
C VAL A 123 1.80 -1.18 -18.14
N GLU A 124 2.39 -0.83 -19.27
CA GLU A 124 1.68 -0.53 -20.50
C GLU A 124 1.92 -1.64 -21.50
N MET A 125 0.91 -2.47 -21.70
CA MET A 125 1.06 -3.71 -22.46
C MET A 125 1.42 -3.43 -23.93
N GLN A 126 0.75 -2.47 -24.57
CA GLN A 126 0.94 -2.21 -25.99
C GLN A 126 2.18 -1.36 -26.28
N ASN A 127 2.59 -0.55 -25.31
CA ASN A 127 3.86 0.16 -25.38
C ASN A 127 5.05 -0.71 -24.96
N ASN A 128 4.85 -1.93 -24.45
CA ASN A 128 5.94 -2.84 -24.05
C ASN A 128 6.89 -2.22 -23.02
N VAL A 129 6.35 -1.48 -22.07
CA VAL A 129 7.12 -0.74 -21.06
C VAL A 129 6.51 -0.85 -19.68
N VAL A 130 7.35 -0.72 -18.66
CA VAL A 130 6.97 -0.41 -17.30
C VAL A 130 7.38 1.03 -17.01
N ARG A 131 6.47 1.77 -16.38
CA ARG A 131 6.52 3.21 -16.17
C ARG A 131 6.38 3.47 -14.67
N LYS A 132 6.89 4.61 -14.21
CA LYS A 132 6.67 5.11 -12.85
C LYS A 132 6.28 6.59 -12.85
N LEU A 133 5.54 6.99 -11.82
CA LEU A 133 5.34 8.35 -11.38
C LEU A 133 6.20 8.51 -10.13
N ASP A 134 7.24 9.33 -10.26
CA ASP A 134 8.10 9.70 -9.14
C ASP A 134 7.31 10.61 -8.20
N ALA A 135 7.10 10.14 -6.97
CA ALA A 135 6.28 10.83 -5.99
C ALA A 135 6.90 12.15 -5.53
N ARG A 136 8.22 12.27 -5.64
CA ARG A 136 9.01 13.40 -5.11
C ARG A 136 9.05 14.54 -6.12
N THR A 137 9.19 14.22 -7.40
CA THR A 137 9.25 15.22 -8.48
C THR A 137 7.92 15.40 -9.21
N ASN A 138 6.94 14.52 -8.96
CA ASN A 138 5.66 14.46 -9.68
C ASN A 138 5.85 14.35 -11.21
N THR A 139 6.80 13.52 -11.64
CA THR A 139 7.10 13.31 -13.06
C THR A 139 7.10 11.84 -13.46
N VAL A 140 6.74 11.57 -14.71
CA VAL A 140 6.69 10.22 -15.27
C VAL A 140 8.05 9.80 -15.81
N HIS A 141 8.41 8.53 -15.65
CA HIS A 141 9.64 7.94 -16.20
C HIS A 141 9.42 6.51 -16.70
N THR A 142 10.16 6.11 -17.72
CA THR A 142 10.29 4.70 -18.11
C THR A 142 11.27 3.98 -17.19
N VAL A 143 10.86 2.82 -16.66
CA VAL A 143 11.66 1.99 -15.74
C VAL A 143 12.23 0.78 -16.48
N ALA A 144 11.44 0.16 -17.36
CA ALA A 144 11.87 -0.98 -18.16
C ALA A 144 11.18 -0.99 -19.52
N GLY A 145 11.88 -1.51 -20.53
CA GLY A 145 11.35 -1.61 -21.89
C GLY A 145 11.76 -0.44 -22.79
N THR A 146 11.99 -0.73 -24.07
CA THR A 146 12.37 0.27 -25.09
C THR A 146 11.19 0.86 -25.86
N GLY A 147 9.96 0.38 -25.66
CA GLY A 147 8.84 0.65 -26.58
C GLY A 147 8.69 -0.42 -27.67
N GLU A 148 9.81 -0.96 -28.13
CA GLU A 148 9.83 -2.04 -29.12
C GLU A 148 9.52 -3.40 -28.51
N LYS A 149 8.53 -4.11 -29.07
CA LYS A 149 8.25 -5.50 -28.71
C LYS A 149 9.45 -6.41 -28.99
N GLY A 150 9.72 -7.35 -28.08
CA GLY A 150 10.70 -8.41 -28.27
C GLY A 150 11.26 -8.93 -26.96
N PHE A 151 12.39 -9.63 -27.02
CA PHE A 151 13.10 -10.16 -25.87
C PHE A 151 14.59 -9.86 -25.99
N GLY A 152 15.20 -9.40 -24.89
CA GLY A 152 16.64 -9.16 -24.79
C GLY A 152 17.00 -8.18 -23.68
N GLY A 153 18.30 -7.91 -23.51
CA GLY A 153 18.81 -6.93 -22.55
C GLY A 153 19.16 -7.47 -21.15
N ASP A 154 19.14 -8.79 -20.95
CA ASP A 154 19.52 -9.39 -19.67
C ASP A 154 20.96 -9.02 -19.25
N GLY A 155 21.12 -8.67 -17.98
CA GLY A 155 22.36 -8.14 -17.40
C GLY A 155 22.64 -6.67 -17.71
N GLY A 156 21.84 -6.02 -18.57
CA GLY A 156 21.98 -4.62 -18.93
C GLY A 156 20.94 -3.70 -18.27
N PRO A 157 20.96 -2.39 -18.60
CA PRO A 157 19.98 -1.43 -18.10
C PRO A 157 18.55 -1.80 -18.51
N ALA A 158 17.62 -1.78 -17.56
CA ALA A 158 16.23 -2.17 -17.75
C ALA A 158 15.52 -1.35 -18.84
N VAL A 159 15.79 -0.04 -18.91
CA VAL A 159 15.25 0.89 -19.93
C VAL A 159 15.73 0.59 -21.36
N LYS A 160 16.75 -0.27 -21.53
CA LYS A 160 17.27 -0.70 -22.84
C LYS A 160 16.87 -2.12 -23.21
N ALA A 161 16.17 -2.84 -22.33
CA ALA A 161 15.69 -4.19 -22.61
C ALA A 161 14.42 -4.18 -23.44
N LYS A 162 14.19 -5.27 -24.19
CA LYS A 162 12.95 -5.49 -24.92
C LYS A 162 12.03 -6.38 -24.09
N LEU A 163 10.75 -5.99 -24.04
CA LEU A 163 9.63 -6.72 -23.44
C LEU A 163 8.60 -6.99 -24.55
N ASP A 164 7.75 -7.99 -24.40
CA ASP A 164 6.65 -8.26 -25.32
C ASP A 164 5.35 -8.51 -24.53
N ARG A 165 4.49 -7.49 -24.57
CA ARG A 165 3.21 -7.42 -23.86
C ARG A 165 3.34 -7.67 -22.35
N PRO A 166 4.20 -6.93 -21.63
CA PRO A 166 4.27 -7.04 -20.18
C PRO A 166 2.87 -6.76 -19.57
N HIS A 167 2.46 -7.52 -18.56
CA HIS A 167 1.08 -7.50 -18.07
C HIS A 167 0.92 -7.20 -16.59
N SER A 168 1.58 -7.95 -15.72
CA SER A 168 1.50 -7.79 -14.26
C SER A 168 2.88 -7.47 -13.75
N ILE A 169 2.93 -6.60 -12.75
CA ILE A 169 4.14 -6.18 -12.07
C ILE A 169 3.95 -6.35 -10.56
N GLN A 170 4.99 -6.73 -9.85
CA GLN A 170 4.95 -6.90 -8.40
C GLN A 170 6.35 -6.70 -7.80
N PHE A 171 6.44 -6.03 -6.66
CA PHE A 171 7.69 -5.93 -5.90
C PHE A 171 7.88 -7.17 -5.01
N ASP A 172 9.13 -7.48 -4.66
CA ASP A 172 9.41 -8.31 -3.48
C ASP A 172 8.97 -7.59 -2.19
N ALA A 173 9.00 -8.31 -1.07
CA ALA A 173 8.57 -7.78 0.22
C ALA A 173 9.44 -6.59 0.68
N GLU A 174 10.71 -6.59 0.30
CA GLU A 174 11.69 -5.55 0.62
C GLU A 174 11.57 -4.33 -0.30
N GLY A 175 10.99 -4.47 -1.49
CA GLY A 175 10.92 -3.42 -2.51
C GLY A 175 12.20 -3.27 -3.34
N GLU A 176 13.18 -4.16 -3.21
CA GLU A 176 14.46 -4.08 -3.94
C GLU A 176 14.32 -4.48 -5.41
N ASN A 177 13.40 -5.40 -5.70
CA ASN A 177 13.22 -5.95 -7.04
C ASN A 177 11.78 -5.81 -7.54
N LEU A 178 11.64 -5.43 -8.81
CA LEU A 178 10.38 -5.41 -9.53
C LEU A 178 10.30 -6.59 -10.50
N PHE A 179 9.34 -7.49 -10.28
CA PHE A 179 9.04 -8.60 -11.17
C PHE A 179 8.00 -8.19 -12.22
N ILE A 180 8.19 -8.66 -13.45
CA ILE A 180 7.36 -8.31 -14.62
C ILE A 180 6.97 -9.60 -15.34
N CYS A 181 5.68 -9.89 -15.44
CA CYS A 181 5.16 -10.94 -16.31
C CYS A 181 5.24 -10.48 -17.77
N ASP A 182 6.27 -10.93 -18.48
CA ASP A 182 6.57 -10.66 -19.89
C ASP A 182 5.89 -11.74 -20.75
N ILE A 183 4.58 -11.58 -20.95
CA ILE A 183 3.67 -12.72 -21.19
C ILE A 183 3.82 -13.37 -22.55
N SER A 184 4.09 -12.60 -23.62
CA SER A 184 4.34 -13.17 -24.96
C SER A 184 5.69 -13.86 -25.03
N ASN A 185 6.60 -13.44 -24.15
CA ASN A 185 7.91 -14.05 -23.98
C ASN A 185 7.88 -15.20 -22.97
N HIS A 186 6.73 -15.56 -22.38
CA HIS A 186 6.55 -16.64 -21.40
C HIS A 186 7.57 -16.64 -20.26
N ARG A 187 7.82 -15.46 -19.70
CA ARG A 187 8.84 -15.22 -18.67
C ARG A 187 8.36 -14.28 -17.57
N ILE A 188 8.99 -14.39 -16.42
CA ILE A 188 9.04 -13.36 -15.38
C ILE A 188 10.41 -12.71 -15.47
N ARG A 189 10.44 -11.41 -15.79
CA ARG A 189 11.65 -10.58 -15.78
C ARG A 189 11.78 -9.93 -14.40
N ARG A 190 13.01 -9.65 -13.96
CA ARG A 190 13.27 -8.96 -12.70
C ARG A 190 14.13 -7.73 -12.98
N VAL A 191 13.71 -6.59 -12.45
CA VAL A 191 14.50 -5.36 -12.42
C VAL A 191 14.98 -5.14 -10.98
N ASN A 192 16.29 -5.04 -10.79
CA ASN A 192 16.84 -4.53 -9.53
C ASN A 192 16.73 -3.01 -9.54
N LEU A 193 16.02 -2.42 -8.57
CA LEU A 193 15.72 -0.99 -8.57
C LEU A 193 16.91 -0.12 -8.16
N GLU A 194 17.87 -0.67 -7.44
CA GLU A 194 19.10 0.03 -7.04
C GLU A 194 20.06 0.19 -8.23
N SER A 195 20.38 -0.92 -8.91
CA SER A 195 21.31 -0.91 -10.05
C SER A 195 20.65 -0.50 -11.37
N GLY A 196 19.32 -0.59 -11.45
CA GLY A 196 18.56 -0.37 -12.69
C GLY A 196 18.78 -1.46 -13.75
N THR A 197 19.29 -2.63 -13.38
CA THR A 197 19.53 -3.75 -14.31
C THR A 197 18.37 -4.73 -14.37
N ILE A 198 18.17 -5.36 -15.53
CA ILE A 198 17.13 -6.39 -15.73
C ILE A 198 17.73 -7.75 -16.08
N ASP A 199 17.07 -8.82 -15.66
CA ASP A 199 17.37 -10.20 -16.06
C ASP A 199 16.09 -11.04 -16.22
N THR A 200 16.23 -12.23 -16.82
CA THR A 200 15.20 -13.26 -16.76
C THR A 200 15.31 -13.96 -15.42
N TRP A 201 14.28 -13.83 -14.58
CA TRP A 201 14.27 -14.46 -13.27
C TRP A 201 13.72 -15.88 -13.31
N CYS A 202 12.63 -16.07 -14.07
CA CYS A 202 12.02 -17.38 -14.29
C CYS A 202 11.39 -17.46 -15.68
N GLY A 203 11.50 -18.59 -16.37
CA GLY A 203 10.90 -18.78 -17.69
C GLY A 203 11.92 -18.97 -18.81
N ASN A 204 11.77 -20.05 -19.58
CA ASN A 204 12.62 -20.32 -20.75
C ASN A 204 12.04 -19.82 -22.09
N GLY A 205 10.88 -19.17 -22.06
CA GLY A 205 10.20 -18.66 -23.25
C GLY A 205 9.34 -19.66 -24.00
N LYS A 206 9.19 -20.89 -23.50
CA LYS A 206 8.27 -21.88 -24.05
C LYS A 206 6.99 -21.91 -23.23
N ALA A 207 5.84 -21.84 -23.90
CA ALA A 207 4.51 -22.08 -23.32
C ALA A 207 4.28 -23.58 -23.01
N ALA A 208 5.07 -24.14 -22.09
CA ALA A 208 5.02 -25.54 -21.71
C ALA A 208 4.64 -25.70 -20.23
N ALA A 209 4.18 -26.90 -19.86
CA ALA A 209 3.76 -27.21 -18.50
C ALA A 209 4.90 -26.91 -17.51
N THR A 210 4.55 -26.20 -16.44
CA THR A 210 5.45 -25.87 -15.33
C THR A 210 5.48 -27.06 -14.37
N PRO A 211 6.65 -27.68 -14.10
CA PRO A 211 6.73 -28.78 -13.15
C PRO A 211 6.54 -28.30 -11.71
N ASP A 212 5.82 -29.07 -10.89
CA ASP A 212 5.71 -28.83 -9.44
C ASP A 212 7.06 -29.13 -8.76
N GLY A 213 7.49 -28.23 -7.88
CA GLY A 213 8.80 -28.27 -7.22
C GLY A 213 9.98 -27.82 -8.09
N ALA A 214 9.74 -27.28 -9.29
CA ALA A 214 10.81 -26.78 -10.14
C ALA A 214 11.53 -25.57 -9.52
N ASP A 215 12.81 -25.41 -9.82
CA ASP A 215 13.57 -24.22 -9.43
C ASP A 215 13.04 -22.98 -10.16
N VAL A 216 13.12 -21.82 -9.51
CA VAL A 216 12.96 -20.51 -10.14
C VAL A 216 14.23 -20.23 -10.95
N SER A 217 14.12 -20.38 -12.27
CA SER A 217 15.26 -20.31 -13.17
C SER A 217 14.87 -19.86 -14.58
N PRO A 218 15.78 -19.22 -15.34
CA PRO A 218 15.61 -18.97 -16.78
C PRO A 218 15.35 -20.23 -17.62
N ASP A 219 15.62 -21.42 -17.11
CA ASP A 219 15.39 -22.69 -17.83
C ASP A 219 14.02 -23.31 -17.54
N THR A 220 13.31 -22.84 -16.52
CA THR A 220 12.02 -23.39 -16.09
C THR A 220 10.90 -22.93 -17.03
N PRO A 221 10.10 -23.84 -17.64
CA PRO A 221 9.00 -23.44 -18.51
C PRO A 221 7.84 -22.84 -17.71
N LEU A 222 7.28 -21.72 -18.19
CA LEU A 222 6.09 -21.10 -17.63
C LEU A 222 4.95 -21.10 -18.67
N LYS A 223 3.84 -21.78 -18.35
CA LYS A 223 2.68 -21.83 -19.25
C LYS A 223 1.80 -20.59 -19.10
N GLY A 224 2.32 -19.45 -19.54
CA GLY A 224 1.56 -18.20 -19.56
C GLY A 224 1.53 -17.47 -18.23
N PRO A 225 2.68 -17.01 -17.71
CA PRO A 225 2.72 -16.21 -16.50
C PRO A 225 1.87 -14.95 -16.69
N ARG A 226 0.93 -14.69 -15.77
CA ARG A 226 -0.09 -13.66 -15.97
C ARG A 226 -0.17 -12.63 -14.86
N ALA A 227 -0.25 -13.08 -13.61
CA ALA A 227 -0.44 -12.21 -12.46
C ALA A 227 0.47 -12.64 -11.32
N LEU A 228 1.00 -11.66 -10.60
CA LEU A 228 1.83 -11.82 -9.41
C LEU A 228 1.24 -11.02 -8.25
N ASP A 229 1.33 -11.57 -7.04
CA ASP A 229 1.17 -10.81 -5.80
C ASP A 229 2.06 -11.39 -4.69
N VAL A 230 2.39 -10.57 -3.70
CA VAL A 230 3.27 -10.95 -2.58
C VAL A 230 2.45 -11.23 -1.32
N ALA A 231 2.72 -12.35 -0.67
CA ALA A 231 2.12 -12.70 0.59
C ALA A 231 2.88 -12.07 1.77
N PRO A 232 2.26 -11.88 2.94
CA PRO A 232 2.91 -11.29 4.12
C PRO A 232 4.16 -12.05 4.61
N ASN A 233 4.30 -13.34 4.25
CA ASN A 233 5.48 -14.14 4.55
C ASN A 233 6.65 -13.93 3.58
N GLY A 234 6.47 -13.09 2.56
CA GLY A 234 7.45 -12.80 1.51
C GLY A 234 7.36 -13.70 0.28
N ASP A 235 6.53 -14.75 0.27
CA ASP A 235 6.36 -15.60 -0.91
C ASP A 235 5.57 -14.89 -2.02
N LEU A 236 5.88 -15.20 -3.27
CA LEU A 236 5.11 -14.72 -4.42
C LEU A 236 4.06 -15.75 -4.85
N TRP A 237 2.91 -15.28 -5.32
CA TRP A 237 1.88 -16.12 -5.93
C TRP A 237 1.77 -15.80 -7.41
N LEU A 238 1.77 -16.84 -8.25
CA LEU A 238 1.76 -16.75 -9.70
C LEU A 238 0.53 -17.43 -10.28
N ALA A 239 -0.30 -16.67 -10.98
CA ALA A 239 -1.35 -17.21 -11.83
C ALA A 239 -0.80 -17.48 -13.24
N LEU A 240 -0.97 -18.71 -13.72
CA LEU A 240 -0.66 -19.13 -15.08
C LEU A 240 -1.95 -19.19 -15.90
N ARG A 241 -2.13 -18.26 -16.84
CA ARG A 241 -3.37 -18.13 -17.62
C ARG A 241 -3.57 -19.31 -18.56
N GLU A 242 -2.61 -19.56 -19.45
CA GLU A 242 -2.64 -20.69 -20.39
C GLU A 242 -2.45 -22.04 -19.68
N GLY A 243 -1.90 -21.99 -18.47
CA GLY A 243 -1.83 -23.08 -17.53
C GLY A 243 -3.18 -23.47 -16.95
N ASN A 244 -4.09 -22.52 -16.68
CA ASN A 244 -5.25 -22.71 -15.77
C ASN A 244 -4.82 -23.25 -14.40
N GLN A 245 -3.71 -22.72 -13.89
CA GLN A 245 -3.08 -23.17 -12.64
C GLN A 245 -2.54 -21.98 -11.86
N VAL A 246 -2.41 -22.16 -10.54
CA VAL A 246 -1.83 -21.19 -9.62
C VAL A 246 -0.69 -21.84 -8.84
N TYR A 247 0.42 -21.13 -8.74
CA TYR A 247 1.64 -21.56 -8.07
C TYR A 247 1.99 -20.60 -6.93
N ARG A 248 2.46 -21.16 -5.81
CA ARG A 248 3.24 -20.41 -4.81
C ARG A 248 4.70 -20.52 -5.19
N ILE A 249 5.41 -19.40 -5.18
CA ILE A 249 6.86 -19.33 -5.35
C ILE A 249 7.44 -19.11 -3.96
N ASP A 250 8.13 -20.14 -3.44
CA ASP A 250 8.89 -20.01 -2.20
C ASP A 250 10.10 -19.12 -2.49
N MET A 251 10.09 -17.90 -1.97
CA MET A 251 11.11 -16.91 -2.32
C MET A 251 12.47 -17.21 -1.68
N LYS A 252 12.47 -17.97 -0.59
CA LYS A 252 13.69 -18.38 0.13
C LYS A 252 14.33 -19.60 -0.50
N ALA A 253 13.55 -20.65 -0.76
CA ALA A 253 14.01 -21.87 -1.41
C ALA A 253 14.18 -21.70 -2.93
N LYS A 254 13.55 -20.67 -3.51
CA LYS A 254 13.50 -20.39 -4.95
C LYS A 254 12.91 -21.56 -5.74
N THR A 255 11.74 -22.04 -5.31
CA THR A 255 11.02 -23.15 -5.92
C THR A 255 9.56 -22.82 -6.21
N LEU A 256 9.01 -23.34 -7.31
CA LEU A 256 7.61 -23.20 -7.69
C LEU A 256 6.80 -24.40 -7.16
N HIS A 257 5.69 -24.13 -6.49
CA HIS A 257 4.79 -25.14 -5.93
C HIS A 257 3.38 -24.99 -6.50
N HIS A 258 2.89 -26.02 -7.18
CA HIS A 258 1.53 -26.04 -7.71
C HIS A 258 0.52 -26.14 -6.57
N VAL A 259 -0.43 -25.19 -6.48
CA VAL A 259 -1.41 -25.12 -5.38
C VAL A 259 -2.85 -25.35 -5.87
N ALA A 260 -3.23 -24.80 -7.02
CA ALA A 260 -4.60 -24.90 -7.51
C ALA A 260 -4.69 -25.05 -9.03
N GLY A 261 -5.75 -25.72 -9.48
CA GLY A 261 -6.09 -25.89 -10.89
C GLY A 261 -5.60 -27.20 -11.50
N THR A 262 -6.49 -27.94 -12.17
CA THR A 262 -6.14 -29.18 -12.89
C THR A 262 -5.39 -28.95 -14.21
N GLY A 263 -5.28 -27.70 -14.64
CA GLY A 263 -4.79 -27.30 -15.95
C GLY A 263 -5.82 -27.38 -17.09
N LYS A 264 -6.99 -27.96 -16.84
CA LYS A 264 -8.14 -27.94 -17.76
C LYS A 264 -8.96 -26.67 -17.53
N LYS A 265 -9.44 -26.09 -18.64
CA LYS A 265 -10.38 -24.96 -18.60
C LYS A 265 -11.72 -25.42 -18.03
N GLY A 266 -12.25 -24.71 -17.03
CA GLY A 266 -13.60 -25.00 -16.48
C GLY A 266 -13.98 -24.16 -15.25
N PHE A 267 -15.18 -24.40 -14.72
CA PHE A 267 -15.77 -23.72 -13.56
C PHE A 267 -16.27 -24.69 -12.47
N ASP A 268 -15.53 -25.78 -12.24
CA ASP A 268 -15.89 -26.82 -11.28
C ASP A 268 -14.98 -26.79 -10.04
N GLY A 269 -15.40 -27.49 -8.98
CA GLY A 269 -14.56 -27.74 -7.79
C GLY A 269 -14.64 -26.69 -6.69
N ASN A 270 -15.60 -25.75 -6.76
CA ASN A 270 -15.82 -24.76 -5.69
C ASN A 270 -16.21 -25.46 -4.38
N GLY A 271 -15.54 -25.13 -3.27
CA GLY A 271 -15.67 -25.75 -1.95
C GLY A 271 -14.90 -27.06 -1.77
N GLY A 272 -14.16 -27.50 -2.81
CA GLY A 272 -13.37 -28.74 -2.79
C GLY A 272 -11.86 -28.49 -2.80
N PRO A 273 -11.04 -29.56 -2.82
CA PRO A 273 -9.59 -29.45 -2.89
C PRO A 273 -9.13 -28.59 -4.07
N ALA A 274 -8.24 -27.64 -3.82
CA ALA A 274 -7.88 -26.63 -4.81
C ALA A 274 -7.18 -27.22 -6.06
N LYS A 275 -6.44 -28.33 -5.89
CA LYS A 275 -5.78 -29.05 -7.00
C LYS A 275 -6.75 -29.78 -7.93
N ASP A 276 -7.95 -30.11 -7.45
CA ASP A 276 -8.96 -30.86 -8.23
C ASP A 276 -9.90 -29.94 -9.00
N ALA A 277 -9.93 -28.64 -8.65
CA ALA A 277 -10.76 -27.66 -9.30
C ALA A 277 -10.28 -27.31 -10.72
N THR A 278 -11.22 -26.98 -11.61
CA THR A 278 -10.90 -26.41 -12.92
C THR A 278 -10.92 -24.89 -12.82
N LEU A 279 -9.93 -24.23 -13.43
CA LEU A 279 -9.85 -22.77 -13.58
C LEU A 279 -10.03 -22.41 -15.05
N SER A 280 -10.38 -21.16 -15.34
CA SER A 280 -10.71 -20.69 -16.68
C SER A 280 -9.97 -19.38 -16.98
N GLY A 281 -8.67 -19.50 -17.25
CA GLY A 281 -7.81 -18.39 -17.63
C GLY A 281 -7.69 -17.31 -16.55
N PRO A 282 -7.13 -17.63 -15.36
CA PRO A 282 -6.95 -16.65 -14.29
C PRO A 282 -6.03 -15.51 -14.73
N LYS A 283 -6.40 -14.26 -14.42
CA LYS A 283 -5.64 -13.06 -14.84
C LYS A 283 -5.28 -12.06 -13.75
N GLY A 284 -5.79 -12.25 -12.53
CA GLY A 284 -5.45 -11.43 -11.38
C GLY A 284 -5.28 -12.33 -10.16
N VAL A 285 -4.36 -11.95 -9.29
CA VAL A 285 -4.12 -12.59 -7.98
C VAL A 285 -3.98 -11.50 -6.93
N ALA A 286 -4.59 -11.70 -5.76
CA ALA A 286 -4.45 -10.82 -4.61
C ALA A 286 -4.44 -11.65 -3.31
N ILE A 287 -3.59 -11.30 -2.35
CA ILE A 287 -3.47 -12.04 -1.09
C ILE A 287 -4.18 -11.31 0.05
N SER A 288 -4.88 -12.04 0.92
CA SER A 288 -5.47 -11.46 2.13
C SER A 288 -4.39 -10.93 3.09
N PRO A 289 -4.69 -9.92 3.92
CA PRO A 289 -3.70 -9.33 4.82
C PRO A 289 -3.10 -10.30 5.84
N ASP A 290 -3.82 -11.36 6.21
CA ASP A 290 -3.34 -12.44 7.07
C ASP A 290 -2.59 -13.56 6.32
N GLY A 291 -2.55 -13.50 4.99
CA GLY A 291 -1.89 -14.48 4.12
C GLY A 291 -2.65 -15.78 3.90
N ASN A 292 -3.87 -15.93 4.45
CA ASN A 292 -4.60 -17.21 4.44
C ASN A 292 -5.44 -17.42 3.18
N LEU A 293 -5.80 -16.37 2.44
CA LEU A 293 -6.63 -16.44 1.24
C LEU A 293 -5.88 -15.86 0.04
N VAL A 294 -5.93 -16.59 -1.07
CA VAL A 294 -5.36 -16.18 -2.37
C VAL A 294 -6.51 -15.97 -3.35
N TYR A 295 -6.94 -14.73 -3.53
CA TYR A 295 -8.02 -14.36 -4.44
C TYR A 295 -7.56 -14.40 -5.89
N LEU A 296 -8.44 -14.86 -6.77
CA LEU A 296 -8.20 -15.07 -8.19
C LEU A 296 -9.32 -14.42 -9.00
N ALA A 297 -8.93 -13.58 -9.96
CA ALA A 297 -9.83 -13.19 -11.05
C ALA A 297 -9.85 -14.31 -12.09
N ASP A 298 -10.82 -15.23 -11.97
CA ASP A 298 -10.99 -16.34 -12.91
C ASP A 298 -11.81 -15.88 -14.13
N THR A 299 -11.09 -15.23 -15.05
CA THR A 299 -11.67 -14.31 -16.02
C THR A 299 -12.69 -14.97 -16.95
N GLU A 300 -12.39 -16.15 -17.49
CA GLU A 300 -13.25 -16.79 -18.49
C GLU A 300 -14.41 -17.56 -17.84
N SER A 301 -14.44 -17.68 -16.51
CA SER A 301 -15.62 -18.13 -15.76
C SER A 301 -16.41 -16.97 -15.15
N HIS A 302 -15.96 -15.72 -15.32
CA HIS A 302 -16.68 -14.53 -14.87
C HIS A 302 -16.93 -14.52 -13.35
N SER A 303 -15.91 -14.95 -12.60
CA SER A 303 -16.00 -15.17 -11.16
C SER A 303 -14.72 -14.77 -10.45
N ILE A 304 -14.86 -14.42 -9.18
CA ILE A 304 -13.74 -14.40 -8.23
C ILE A 304 -13.77 -15.68 -7.41
N ARG A 305 -12.63 -16.35 -7.33
CA ARG A 305 -12.43 -17.52 -6.47
C ARG A 305 -11.29 -17.26 -5.49
N ALA A 306 -11.19 -18.00 -4.39
CA ALA A 306 -10.05 -17.92 -3.49
C ALA A 306 -9.51 -19.30 -3.14
N ILE A 307 -8.19 -19.44 -3.06
CA ILE A 307 -7.56 -20.59 -2.42
C ILE A 307 -7.55 -20.32 -0.92
N ASP A 308 -8.17 -21.18 -0.13
CA ASP A 308 -8.11 -21.13 1.34
C ASP A 308 -7.02 -22.06 1.88
N LEU A 309 -5.99 -21.45 2.47
CA LEU A 309 -4.81 -22.12 3.00
C LEU A 309 -4.99 -22.59 4.45
N ARG A 310 -6.12 -22.28 5.10
CA ARG A 310 -6.42 -22.73 6.47
C ARG A 310 -6.77 -24.21 6.53
N ASN A 311 -7.13 -24.79 5.39
CA ASN A 311 -7.41 -26.21 5.23
C ASN A 311 -6.16 -26.93 4.71
N ASP A 312 -5.98 -28.19 5.13
CA ASP A 312 -4.98 -29.09 4.57
C ASP A 312 -5.67 -30.39 4.08
N PRO A 313 -5.76 -30.63 2.76
CA PRO A 313 -5.25 -29.78 1.67
C PRO A 313 -6.04 -28.46 1.52
N PRO A 314 -5.45 -27.42 0.91
CA PRO A 314 -6.17 -26.18 0.61
C PRO A 314 -7.42 -26.39 -0.23
N THR A 315 -8.46 -25.58 -0.02
CA THR A 315 -9.71 -25.61 -0.80
C THR A 315 -9.78 -24.44 -1.78
N LEU A 316 -10.55 -24.57 -2.87
CA LEU A 316 -10.86 -23.47 -3.79
C LEU A 316 -12.31 -23.05 -3.61
N GLU A 317 -12.53 -21.82 -3.16
CA GLU A 317 -13.84 -21.29 -2.78
C GLU A 317 -14.36 -20.30 -3.81
N LEU A 318 -15.69 -20.26 -4.02
CA LEU A 318 -16.31 -19.22 -4.82
C LEU A 318 -16.58 -18.00 -3.94
N ILE A 319 -16.04 -16.84 -4.34
CA ILE A 319 -16.12 -15.60 -3.56
C ILE A 319 -17.19 -14.67 -4.12
N ALA A 320 -17.22 -14.49 -5.43
CA ALA A 320 -18.19 -13.64 -6.11
C ALA A 320 -18.39 -14.12 -7.56
N GLY A 321 -19.58 -13.85 -8.11
CA GLY A 321 -19.91 -14.27 -9.48
C GLY A 321 -20.75 -15.54 -9.52
N THR A 322 -21.53 -15.69 -10.59
CA THR A 322 -22.44 -16.82 -10.80
C THR A 322 -21.87 -17.90 -11.74
N GLY A 323 -20.69 -17.67 -12.33
CA GLY A 323 -20.19 -18.46 -13.45
C GLY A 323 -20.74 -18.04 -14.81
N LYS A 324 -21.66 -17.07 -14.86
CA LYS A 324 -22.28 -16.56 -16.09
C LYS A 324 -21.83 -15.13 -16.37
N LYS A 325 -21.61 -14.84 -17.65
CA LYS A 325 -21.33 -13.50 -18.13
C LYS A 325 -22.57 -12.62 -17.97
N GLY A 326 -22.43 -11.48 -17.29
CA GLY A 326 -23.49 -10.49 -17.17
C GLY A 326 -23.00 -9.22 -16.48
N ASN A 327 -23.92 -8.26 -16.31
CA ASN A 327 -23.71 -7.04 -15.53
C ASN A 327 -24.78 -7.00 -14.42
N GLY A 328 -24.57 -7.82 -13.40
CA GLY A 328 -25.48 -8.00 -12.28
C GLY A 328 -25.53 -6.77 -11.38
N PRO A 329 -26.62 -6.60 -10.63
CA PRO A 329 -26.77 -5.51 -9.68
C PRO A 329 -25.81 -5.69 -8.50
N ASP A 330 -25.66 -4.62 -7.73
CA ASP A 330 -25.13 -4.70 -6.37
C ASP A 330 -26.03 -5.61 -5.52
N SER A 331 -25.44 -6.35 -4.59
CA SER A 331 -26.13 -7.46 -3.93
C SER A 331 -25.58 -7.68 -2.51
N PRO A 332 -26.43 -7.98 -1.52
CA PRO A 332 -26.00 -8.45 -0.20
C PRO A 332 -25.50 -9.91 -0.22
N ASP A 333 -25.35 -10.49 -1.41
CA ASP A 333 -24.82 -11.83 -1.65
C ASP A 333 -23.97 -11.76 -2.93
N PRO A 334 -22.62 -11.75 -2.80
CA PRO A 334 -21.70 -11.68 -3.93
C PRO A 334 -21.86 -12.81 -4.94
N LEU A 335 -22.43 -13.95 -4.53
CA LEU A 335 -22.63 -15.12 -5.39
C LEU A 335 -23.79 -14.94 -6.38
N LYS A 336 -24.59 -13.88 -6.24
CA LYS A 336 -25.71 -13.55 -7.14
C LYS A 336 -25.41 -12.48 -8.16
N CYS A 337 -24.26 -11.81 -8.06
CA CYS A 337 -23.87 -10.77 -9.00
C CYS A 337 -23.23 -11.40 -10.24
N GLU A 338 -23.91 -11.36 -11.39
CA GLU A 338 -23.28 -11.73 -12.67
C GLU A 338 -22.21 -10.68 -13.02
N MET A 339 -21.02 -11.13 -13.42
CA MET A 339 -19.91 -10.25 -13.80
C MET A 339 -19.45 -10.61 -15.21
N ALA A 340 -18.57 -9.80 -15.80
CA ALA A 340 -18.12 -10.00 -17.16
C ALA A 340 -16.61 -9.82 -17.26
N ARG A 341 -15.93 -10.97 -17.33
CA ARG A 341 -14.47 -11.08 -17.53
C ARG A 341 -13.68 -10.21 -16.57
N ASN A 342 -13.69 -10.56 -15.30
CA ASN A 342 -12.90 -9.88 -14.27
C ASN A 342 -11.40 -10.03 -14.59
N HIS A 343 -10.65 -8.92 -14.64
CA HIS A 343 -9.21 -8.94 -14.93
C HIS A 343 -8.35 -8.65 -13.70
N GLY A 344 -8.63 -7.55 -13.00
CA GLY A 344 -7.88 -7.15 -11.81
C GLY A 344 -8.59 -7.52 -10.52
N VAL A 345 -7.80 -7.90 -9.52
CA VAL A 345 -8.21 -8.01 -8.12
C VAL A 345 -7.18 -7.31 -7.26
N GLY A 346 -7.64 -6.62 -6.21
CA GLY A 346 -6.77 -5.91 -5.27
C GLY A 346 -7.41 -5.91 -3.90
N ILE A 347 -6.62 -6.05 -2.85
CA ILE A 347 -7.10 -6.16 -1.48
C ILE A 347 -6.75 -4.89 -0.71
N ASP A 348 -7.67 -4.43 0.12
CA ASP A 348 -7.36 -3.44 1.14
C ASP A 348 -6.54 -4.10 2.26
N PRO A 349 -5.28 -3.68 2.49
CA PRO A 349 -4.39 -4.31 3.47
C PRO A 349 -4.85 -4.12 4.93
N VAL A 350 -5.80 -3.22 5.17
CA VAL A 350 -6.32 -2.87 6.50
C VAL A 350 -7.68 -3.54 6.72
N THR A 351 -8.63 -3.33 5.81
CA THR A 351 -10.00 -3.84 6.00
C THR A 351 -10.19 -5.26 5.49
N GLY A 352 -9.33 -5.74 4.60
CA GLY A 352 -9.52 -7.01 3.89
C GLY A 352 -10.60 -6.96 2.81
N ASP A 353 -11.14 -5.78 2.50
CA ASP A 353 -12.09 -5.63 1.39
C ASP A 353 -11.40 -5.94 0.07
N LEU A 354 -12.11 -6.67 -0.80
CA LEU A 354 -11.63 -7.02 -2.13
C LEU A 354 -12.20 -6.05 -3.16
N TYR A 355 -11.35 -5.52 -4.03
CA TYR A 355 -11.73 -4.73 -5.19
C TYR A 355 -11.53 -5.53 -6.48
N ILE A 356 -12.45 -5.36 -7.42
CA ILE A 356 -12.53 -6.16 -8.65
C ILE A 356 -12.67 -5.21 -9.84
N GLY A 357 -11.76 -5.33 -10.82
CA GLY A 357 -11.98 -4.79 -12.16
C GLY A 357 -12.94 -5.69 -12.93
N ASP A 358 -14.25 -5.39 -12.88
CA ASP A 358 -15.31 -6.09 -13.61
C ASP A 358 -15.39 -5.54 -15.05
N SER A 359 -14.42 -5.98 -15.86
CA SER A 359 -13.93 -5.22 -17.00
C SER A 359 -14.96 -5.03 -18.11
N GLU A 360 -15.60 -6.11 -18.58
CA GLU A 360 -16.61 -5.99 -19.64
C GLU A 360 -17.98 -5.53 -19.13
N SER A 361 -18.15 -5.43 -17.80
CA SER A 361 -19.25 -4.69 -17.19
C SER A 361 -18.91 -3.23 -16.99
N HIS A 362 -17.70 -2.77 -17.34
CA HIS A 362 -17.28 -1.38 -17.22
C HIS A 362 -17.41 -0.83 -15.79
N LYS A 363 -17.10 -1.68 -14.78
CA LYS A 363 -17.27 -1.38 -13.36
C LYS A 363 -16.06 -1.76 -12.53
N VAL A 364 -15.81 -1.00 -11.47
CA VAL A 364 -14.99 -1.42 -10.33
C VAL A 364 -15.94 -1.78 -9.20
N ARG A 365 -15.83 -3.00 -8.68
CA ARG A 365 -16.67 -3.52 -7.60
C ARG A 365 -15.87 -3.72 -6.33
N ARG A 366 -16.53 -3.63 -5.18
CA ARG A 366 -16.02 -3.96 -3.84
C ARG A 366 -16.79 -5.13 -3.29
N VAL A 367 -16.09 -6.14 -2.77
CA VAL A 367 -16.63 -7.20 -1.94
C VAL A 367 -16.14 -6.98 -0.52
N ALA A 368 -17.08 -6.71 0.39
CA ALA A 368 -16.79 -6.47 1.80
C ALA A 368 -17.18 -7.68 2.65
N GLY A 369 -16.78 -7.69 3.93
CA GLY A 369 -17.18 -8.73 4.89
C GLY A 369 -16.53 -10.10 4.64
N LEU A 370 -15.43 -10.13 3.87
CA LEU A 370 -14.65 -11.34 3.64
C LEU A 370 -13.82 -11.72 4.87
N PRO A 371 -13.59 -13.02 5.11
CA PRO A 371 -12.63 -13.46 6.11
C PRO A 371 -11.20 -13.05 5.72
N GLY A 372 -10.30 -12.99 6.70
CA GLY A 372 -8.87 -12.81 6.45
C GLY A 372 -8.33 -11.37 6.55
N GLY A 373 -9.13 -10.41 6.99
CA GLY A 373 -8.60 -9.12 7.46
C GLY A 373 -7.59 -9.32 8.60
N LYS A 374 -6.63 -8.38 8.78
CA LYS A 374 -5.79 -8.40 9.98
C LYS A 374 -6.73 -8.33 11.19
N PRO A 375 -6.56 -9.16 12.24
CA PRO A 375 -7.29 -8.96 13.47
C PRO A 375 -7.04 -7.51 13.90
N GLN A 376 -8.08 -6.67 13.89
CA GLN A 376 -7.98 -5.39 14.56
C GLN A 376 -7.77 -5.76 16.01
N ALA A 377 -6.55 -5.58 16.52
CA ALA A 377 -6.24 -5.92 17.89
C ALA A 377 -7.13 -5.06 18.77
N ALA A 378 -8.26 -5.62 19.20
CA ALA A 378 -9.10 -5.07 20.24
C ALA A 378 -8.33 -5.29 21.55
N ASN A 379 -7.26 -4.53 21.74
CA ASN A 379 -6.58 -4.50 23.01
C ASN A 379 -7.25 -3.42 23.83
N GLU A 380 -7.85 -3.84 24.94
CA GLU A 380 -8.35 -2.98 25.99
C GLU A 380 -7.20 -2.05 26.42
N SER A 381 -7.18 -0.81 25.91
CA SER A 381 -6.27 0.22 26.40
C SER A 381 -7.00 1.08 27.42
N THR A 382 -6.28 1.61 28.39
CA THR A 382 -6.85 2.57 29.34
C THR A 382 -6.33 3.95 28.99
N LYS A 383 -7.25 4.88 28.71
CA LYS A 383 -6.92 6.29 28.49
C LYS A 383 -7.10 7.06 29.78
N GLU A 384 -6.02 7.69 30.24
CA GLU A 384 -6.02 8.58 31.40
C GLU A 384 -5.89 10.03 30.92
N GLU A 385 -6.90 10.85 31.23
CA GLU A 385 -6.90 12.29 30.94
C GLU A 385 -6.72 13.07 32.23
N PHE A 386 -5.85 14.06 32.22
CA PHE A 386 -5.57 14.90 33.38
C PHE A 386 -5.14 16.30 32.96
N GLU A 387 -5.05 17.20 33.94
CA GLU A 387 -4.51 18.53 33.75
C GLU A 387 -3.05 18.57 34.23
N PHE A 388 -2.16 19.09 33.39
CA PHE A 388 -0.74 19.26 33.68
C PHE A 388 -0.36 20.72 33.42
N GLN A 389 0.00 21.45 34.47
CA GLN A 389 0.35 22.88 34.39
C GLN A 389 -0.70 23.73 33.65
N GLY A 390 -1.99 23.50 33.92
CA GLY A 390 -3.08 24.22 33.24
C GLY A 390 -3.40 23.73 31.82
N ARG A 391 -2.75 22.65 31.36
CA ARG A 391 -2.88 22.11 30.00
C ARG A 391 -3.49 20.72 30.04
N LYS A 392 -4.25 20.35 29.02
CA LYS A 392 -4.75 18.98 28.88
C LYS A 392 -3.58 18.04 28.60
N ALA A 393 -3.57 16.91 29.28
CA ALA A 393 -2.62 15.85 29.08
C ALA A 393 -3.32 14.49 29.03
N ILE A 394 -2.74 13.57 28.27
CA ILE A 394 -3.28 12.22 28.06
C ILE A 394 -2.12 11.22 28.13
N VAL A 395 -2.36 10.09 28.80
CA VAL A 395 -1.54 8.88 28.70
C VAL A 395 -2.45 7.70 28.36
N VAL A 396 -2.16 7.01 27.26
CA VAL A 396 -2.78 5.74 26.87
C VAL A 396 -1.88 4.61 27.34
N LYS A 397 -2.45 3.73 28.17
CA LYS A 397 -1.78 2.54 28.70
C LYS A 397 -2.27 1.31 27.93
N PRO A 398 -1.38 0.50 27.34
CA PRO A 398 -1.76 -0.74 26.71
C PRO A 398 -2.21 -1.76 27.77
N ALA A 399 -3.11 -2.68 27.41
CA ALA A 399 -3.53 -3.79 28.29
C ALA A 399 -2.34 -4.59 28.83
N LYS A 400 -1.34 -4.82 27.96
CA LYS A 400 -0.12 -5.55 28.27
C LYS A 400 1.09 -4.72 27.81
N PRO A 401 1.73 -3.95 28.72
CA PRO A 401 2.93 -3.20 28.40
C PRO A 401 4.06 -4.08 27.86
N ALA A 402 4.73 -3.60 26.82
CA ALA A 402 5.96 -4.18 26.32
C ALA A 402 7.12 -3.92 27.30
N PRO A 403 8.16 -4.79 27.33
CA PRO A 403 9.32 -4.60 28.21
C PRO A 403 9.93 -3.20 28.07
N GLY A 404 10.19 -2.54 29.21
CA GLY A 404 10.78 -1.20 29.26
C GLY A 404 9.79 -0.04 29.08
N ASN A 405 8.48 -0.31 29.00
CA ASN A 405 7.43 0.69 28.82
C ASN A 405 7.74 1.70 27.69
N PRO A 406 7.99 1.21 26.46
CA PRO A 406 8.24 2.09 25.33
C PRO A 406 6.99 2.92 25.04
N TRP A 407 7.19 4.11 24.48
CA TRP A 407 6.10 5.04 24.25
C TRP A 407 6.33 5.95 23.04
N MET A 408 5.22 6.27 22.38
CA MET A 408 5.14 7.29 21.35
C MET A 408 4.70 8.60 22.01
N TRP A 409 5.45 9.67 21.78
CA TRP A 409 5.11 11.00 22.25
C TRP A 409 4.48 11.80 21.11
N ARG A 410 3.16 11.82 21.08
CA ARG A 410 2.40 12.63 20.15
C ARG A 410 2.48 14.09 20.57
N CYS A 411 3.05 14.94 19.72
CA CYS A 411 3.32 16.35 20.05
C CYS A 411 2.14 17.28 19.74
N ARG A 412 1.21 16.85 18.87
CA ARG A 412 -0.02 17.58 18.49
C ARG A 412 -1.13 16.62 18.08
N PHE A 413 -2.37 17.13 18.07
CA PHE A 413 -3.55 16.48 17.47
C PHE A 413 -3.82 15.05 17.95
N PHE A 414 -3.84 14.84 19.27
CA PHE A 414 -4.17 13.53 19.85
C PHE A 414 -5.46 12.94 19.25
N GLY A 415 -5.36 11.69 18.78
CA GLY A 415 -6.48 10.94 18.19
C GLY A 415 -6.77 11.25 16.71
N ALA A 416 -6.08 12.21 16.09
CA ALA A 416 -6.14 12.39 14.64
C ALA A 416 -5.24 11.34 13.96
N PHE A 417 -5.74 10.70 12.91
CA PHE A 417 -5.03 9.65 12.16
C PHE A 417 -4.26 8.66 13.08
N PRO A 418 -4.97 7.98 14.01
CA PRO A 418 -4.34 7.22 15.09
C PRO A 418 -3.89 5.82 14.66
N GLN A 419 -3.89 5.48 13.37
CA GLN A 419 -3.66 4.10 12.92
C GLN A 419 -2.30 3.55 13.40
N ALA A 420 -1.24 4.38 13.39
CA ALA A 420 0.07 3.99 13.90
C ALA A 420 0.07 3.86 15.43
N ASP A 421 -0.52 4.82 16.14
CA ASP A 421 -0.71 4.79 17.60
C ASP A 421 -1.42 3.52 18.05
N ASP A 422 -2.59 3.25 17.48
CA ASP A 422 -3.46 2.13 17.85
C ASP A 422 -2.73 0.80 17.60
N ALA A 423 -2.01 0.70 16.48
CA ALA A 423 -1.19 -0.47 16.16
C ALA A 423 0.01 -0.65 17.12
N LEU A 424 0.64 0.43 17.57
CA LEU A 424 1.71 0.39 18.57
C LEU A 424 1.18 0.04 19.97
N VAL A 425 0.04 0.62 20.38
CA VAL A 425 -0.64 0.28 21.64
C VAL A 425 -1.03 -1.20 21.66
N ALA A 426 -1.49 -1.73 20.53
CA ALA A 426 -1.74 -3.15 20.37
C ALA A 426 -0.48 -4.02 20.57
N ARG A 427 0.71 -3.48 20.25
CA ARG A 427 2.01 -4.12 20.50
C ARG A 427 2.61 -3.81 21.88
N GLY A 428 1.86 -3.19 22.79
CA GLY A 428 2.29 -2.93 24.16
C GLY A 428 3.02 -1.59 24.36
N TRP A 429 2.95 -0.67 23.40
CA TRP A 429 3.47 0.69 23.57
C TRP A 429 2.47 1.59 24.28
N HIS A 430 2.99 2.59 24.99
CA HIS A 430 2.17 3.68 25.51
C HIS A 430 2.11 4.83 24.49
N VAL A 431 1.10 5.67 24.61
CA VAL A 431 1.05 6.95 23.88
C VAL A 431 0.84 8.05 24.90
N ALA A 432 1.64 9.11 24.83
CA ALA A 432 1.45 10.28 25.71
C ALA A 432 1.35 11.56 24.88
N TRP A 433 0.63 12.53 25.42
CA TRP A 433 0.38 13.82 24.80
C TRP A 433 0.14 14.89 25.87
N VAL A 434 0.63 16.11 25.62
CA VAL A 434 0.31 17.30 26.39
C VAL A 434 0.07 18.48 25.44
N ASP A 435 -0.91 19.33 25.77
CA ASP A 435 -1.30 20.40 24.87
C ASP A 435 -0.33 21.59 24.86
N VAL A 436 0.48 21.64 23.80
CA VAL A 436 1.31 22.80 23.43
C VAL A 436 0.77 23.53 22.19
N ALA A 437 -0.55 23.52 22.00
CA ALA A 437 -1.19 24.27 20.92
C ALA A 437 -0.72 25.73 20.90
N HIS A 438 -0.49 26.26 19.69
CA HIS A 438 -0.11 27.65 19.45
C HIS A 438 1.23 28.11 20.04
N LEU A 439 2.02 27.21 20.63
CA LEU A 439 3.38 27.52 21.06
C LEU A 439 4.44 27.18 20.01
N PHE A 440 4.05 26.55 18.89
CA PHE A 440 4.89 26.30 17.70
C PHE A 440 6.28 25.69 17.96
N GLY A 441 6.50 25.03 19.10
CA GLY A 441 7.82 24.52 19.49
C GLY A 441 8.80 25.58 20.04
N GLY A 442 8.34 26.79 20.35
CA GLY A 442 9.12 27.83 21.01
C GLY A 442 9.47 27.52 22.46
N PRO A 443 10.21 28.41 23.17
CA PRO A 443 10.75 28.13 24.50
C PRO A 443 9.72 27.67 25.53
N GLU A 444 8.54 28.30 25.57
CA GLU A 444 7.46 27.90 26.49
C GLU A 444 6.98 26.45 26.22
N ALA A 445 6.90 26.04 24.95
CA ALA A 445 6.53 24.66 24.62
C ALA A 445 7.57 23.66 25.13
N MET A 446 8.85 24.03 25.02
CA MET A 446 9.97 23.18 25.44
C MET A 446 10.02 23.03 26.96
N GLU A 447 9.76 24.10 27.73
CA GLU A 447 9.63 24.02 29.19
C GLU A 447 8.49 23.09 29.62
N VAL A 448 7.34 23.17 28.96
CA VAL A 448 6.20 22.27 29.21
C VAL A 448 6.57 20.82 28.87
N PHE A 449 7.25 20.59 27.75
CA PHE A 449 7.70 19.26 27.36
C PHE A 449 8.73 18.70 28.34
N ASP A 450 9.73 19.47 28.75
CA ASP A 450 10.74 19.05 29.72
C ASP A 450 10.08 18.59 31.04
N ALA A 451 9.14 19.38 31.56
CA ALA A 451 8.39 19.01 32.76
C ALA A 451 7.46 17.80 32.55
N PHE A 452 6.82 17.70 31.39
CA PHE A 452 5.92 16.58 31.08
C PHE A 452 6.69 15.26 30.91
N TYR A 453 7.86 15.30 30.27
CA TYR A 453 8.78 14.17 30.15
C TYR A 453 9.15 13.62 31.53
N GLU A 454 9.57 14.48 32.46
CA GLU A 454 9.88 14.07 33.83
C GLU A 454 8.66 13.47 34.51
N HIS A 455 7.49 14.10 34.36
CA HIS A 455 6.25 13.60 34.95
C HIS A 455 5.90 12.19 34.45
N VAL A 456 5.93 11.95 33.13
CA VAL A 456 5.51 10.66 32.57
C VAL A 456 6.52 9.55 32.82
N THR A 457 7.82 9.86 32.81
CA THR A 457 8.88 8.89 33.12
C THR A 457 8.87 8.51 34.61
N GLN A 458 8.62 9.46 35.52
CA GLN A 458 8.59 9.18 36.96
C GLN A 458 7.27 8.56 37.44
N THR A 459 6.13 9.06 36.95
CA THR A 459 4.80 8.67 37.45
C THR A 459 4.31 7.38 36.80
N TYR A 460 4.55 7.22 35.51
CA TYR A 460 4.08 6.06 34.74
C TYR A 460 5.21 5.06 34.45
N GLY A 461 6.45 5.39 34.79
CA GLY A 461 7.61 4.52 34.53
C GLY A 461 7.86 4.31 33.04
N LEU A 462 7.50 5.29 32.19
CA LEU A 462 7.76 5.22 30.75
C LEU A 462 9.26 5.26 30.46
N SER A 463 9.68 4.61 29.38
CA SER A 463 11.07 4.61 28.91
C SER A 463 11.66 6.03 28.87
N PRO A 464 12.92 6.26 29.25
CA PRO A 464 13.54 7.58 29.12
C PRO A 464 13.80 8.00 27.66
N LYS A 465 13.56 7.12 26.68
CA LYS A 465 13.74 7.38 25.25
C LYS A 465 12.42 7.22 24.47
N PRO A 466 11.52 8.23 24.46
CA PRO A 466 10.37 8.28 23.57
C PRO A 466 10.75 8.20 22.09
N VAL A 467 9.79 7.77 21.28
CA VAL A 467 9.75 8.15 19.86
C VAL A 467 8.91 9.42 19.75
N MET A 468 9.46 10.47 19.17
CA MET A 468 8.73 11.73 18.99
C MET A 468 7.85 11.64 17.74
N GLU A 469 6.58 12.02 17.87
CA GLU A 469 5.63 12.07 16.75
C GLU A 469 5.10 13.48 16.51
N GLY A 470 5.29 14.00 15.28
CA GLY A 470 4.88 15.34 14.89
C GLY A 470 4.17 15.41 13.54
N PHE A 471 2.90 15.78 13.54
CA PHE A 471 2.11 15.94 12.30
C PHE A 471 1.84 17.39 11.97
N SER A 472 1.97 17.77 10.68
CA SER A 472 1.75 19.15 10.24
C SER A 472 2.59 20.09 11.11
N ARG A 473 1.99 21.13 11.68
CA ARG A 473 2.63 22.03 12.66
C ARG A 473 3.18 21.37 13.94
N GLY A 474 2.86 20.10 14.19
CA GLY A 474 3.45 19.29 15.25
C GLY A 474 4.90 18.87 14.98
N GLY A 475 5.38 19.01 13.72
CA GLY A 475 6.79 18.81 13.39
C GLY A 475 7.73 19.72 14.18
N LEU A 476 7.40 21.02 14.29
CA LEU A 476 8.19 22.00 15.04
C LEU A 476 8.50 21.56 16.50
N PRO A 477 7.50 21.34 17.39
CA PRO A 477 7.80 20.93 18.76
C PRO A 477 8.46 19.54 18.85
N ALA A 478 8.12 18.59 17.96
CA ALA A 478 8.72 17.26 17.98
C ALA A 478 10.23 17.30 17.70
N VAL A 479 10.63 18.00 16.63
CA VAL A 479 12.04 18.07 16.23
C VAL A 479 12.83 19.00 17.14
N ASN A 480 12.25 20.12 17.60
CA ASN A 480 12.92 21.01 18.56
C ASN A 480 13.27 20.30 19.88
N TRP A 481 12.35 19.48 20.41
CA TRP A 481 12.63 18.76 21.65
C TRP A 481 13.70 17.68 21.43
N ALA A 482 13.65 16.96 20.31
CA ALA A 482 14.70 16.01 19.94
C ALA A 482 16.08 16.68 19.80
N ILE A 483 16.15 17.89 19.23
CA ILE A 483 17.41 18.66 19.11
C ILE A 483 17.95 19.07 20.48
N ARG A 484 17.07 19.44 21.42
CA ARG A 484 17.49 19.80 22.79
C ARG A 484 17.97 18.60 23.59
N HIS A 485 17.40 17.42 23.31
CA HIS A 485 17.65 16.18 24.06
C HIS A 485 17.96 15.00 23.16
N PRO A 486 19.03 15.06 22.32
CA PRO A 486 19.30 14.05 21.30
C PRO A 486 19.58 12.66 21.90
N ASP A 487 20.10 12.60 23.12
CA ASP A 487 20.36 11.35 23.84
C ASP A 487 19.12 10.75 24.52
N HIS A 488 18.01 11.49 24.60
CA HIS A 488 16.74 11.09 25.24
C HIS A 488 15.64 10.79 24.20
N VAL A 489 15.97 10.66 22.93
CA VAL A 489 15.03 10.20 21.90
C VAL A 489 15.51 8.89 21.29
N ARG A 490 14.56 8.00 20.99
CA ARG A 490 14.83 6.76 20.26
C ARG A 490 14.73 6.96 18.74
N GLY A 491 13.91 7.91 18.32
CA GLY A 491 13.70 8.26 16.92
C GLY A 491 12.64 9.35 16.79
N VAL A 492 12.47 9.87 15.58
CA VAL A 492 11.50 10.91 15.26
C VAL A 492 10.66 10.48 14.06
N TYR A 493 9.36 10.31 14.27
CA TYR A 493 8.37 10.09 13.20
C TYR A 493 7.60 11.39 12.93
N ILE A 494 7.59 11.86 11.70
CA ILE A 494 6.94 13.12 11.32
C ILE A 494 6.13 12.98 10.04
N ASP A 495 4.93 13.57 10.01
CA ASP A 495 4.01 13.47 8.86
C ASP A 495 3.59 14.85 8.35
N ALA A 496 3.79 15.09 7.05
CA ALA A 496 3.69 16.38 6.38
C ALA A 496 4.16 17.53 7.30
N PRO A 497 5.38 17.43 7.87
CA PRO A 497 5.79 18.27 8.98
C PRO A 497 6.08 19.69 8.54
N VAL A 498 5.62 20.66 9.33
CA VAL A 498 6.18 22.00 9.30
C VAL A 498 7.48 21.96 10.09
N LEU A 499 8.56 22.38 9.45
CA LEU A 499 9.90 22.48 10.01
C LEU A 499 10.47 23.90 9.90
N ASP A 500 9.79 24.78 9.15
CA ASP A 500 10.13 26.19 9.04
C ASP A 500 8.90 27.09 9.17
N ILE A 501 8.89 28.00 10.15
CA ILE A 501 7.77 28.93 10.37
C ILE A 501 7.53 29.89 9.19
N ARG A 502 8.56 30.11 8.35
CA ARG A 502 8.50 30.93 7.15
C ARG A 502 7.83 30.21 5.98
N SER A 503 7.90 28.88 5.94
CA SER A 503 7.13 28.03 5.00
C SER A 503 5.67 27.93 5.45
N TRP A 504 5.45 27.66 6.74
CA TRP A 504 4.12 27.71 7.36
C TRP A 504 4.28 28.06 8.84
N PRO A 505 3.52 29.00 9.43
CA PRO A 505 2.23 29.52 8.97
C PRO A 505 2.29 30.83 8.19
N LYS A 506 3.47 31.42 7.93
CA LYS A 506 3.59 32.76 7.33
C LYS A 506 2.67 33.02 6.11
N PRO A 507 2.63 32.18 5.07
CA PRO A 507 1.74 32.39 3.93
C PRO A 507 0.27 32.01 4.20
N ALA A 508 -0.01 31.28 5.29
CA ALA A 508 -1.31 30.69 5.56
C ALA A 508 -2.24 31.61 6.37
N SER A 509 -1.71 32.41 7.30
CA SER A 509 -2.52 33.29 8.15
C SER A 509 -1.66 34.29 8.93
N ASP A 510 -2.01 35.58 8.84
CA ASP A 510 -1.38 36.65 9.63
C ASP A 510 -1.51 36.43 11.14
N ASP A 511 -2.65 35.91 11.61
CA ASP A 511 -2.87 35.60 13.03
C ASP A 511 -1.96 34.46 13.50
N LEU A 512 -1.86 33.38 12.71
CA LEU A 512 -0.96 32.28 13.04
C LEU A 512 0.51 32.70 12.93
N TRP A 513 0.85 33.55 11.96
CA TRP A 513 2.19 34.12 11.82
C TRP A 513 2.59 34.93 13.04
N LYS A 514 1.69 35.83 13.50
CA LYS A 514 1.93 36.60 14.72
C LYS A 514 2.12 35.69 15.94
N LYS A 515 1.27 34.68 16.12
CA LYS A 515 1.41 33.71 17.22
C LYS A 515 2.72 32.93 17.15
N ALA A 516 3.17 32.55 15.96
CA ALA A 516 4.46 31.89 15.77
C ALA A 516 5.61 32.83 16.15
N MET A 517 5.59 34.09 15.69
CA MET A 517 6.60 35.08 16.09
C MET A 517 6.62 35.31 17.60
N ASP A 518 5.45 35.51 18.22
CA ASP A 518 5.31 35.69 19.67
C ASP A 518 5.90 34.48 20.43
N ALA A 519 5.62 33.26 19.97
CA ALA A 519 6.13 32.03 20.59
C ALA A 519 7.66 31.90 20.54
N TYR A 520 8.32 32.56 19.58
CA TYR A 520 9.80 32.59 19.46
C TYR A 520 10.41 33.93 19.89
N GLY A 521 9.62 34.89 20.39
CA GLY A 521 10.10 36.23 20.76
C GLY A 521 10.62 37.04 19.57
N LEU A 522 10.08 36.81 18.36
CA LEU A 522 10.51 37.44 17.12
C LEU A 522 9.74 38.73 16.83
N THR A 523 10.32 39.53 15.93
CA THR A 523 9.66 40.66 15.27
C THR A 523 9.72 40.44 13.75
N GLU A 524 8.94 41.18 12.97
CA GLU A 524 9.02 41.13 11.50
C GLU A 524 10.45 41.39 10.98
N ALA A 525 11.22 42.24 11.67
CA ALA A 525 12.60 42.54 11.32
C ALA A 525 13.58 41.39 11.61
N THR A 526 13.26 40.52 12.56
CA THR A 526 14.15 39.42 12.98
C THR A 526 13.71 38.05 12.47
N ALA A 527 12.45 37.91 12.05
CA ALA A 527 11.88 36.63 11.62
C ALA A 527 12.57 36.01 10.39
N ALA A 528 13.17 36.82 9.51
CA ALA A 528 13.95 36.32 8.38
C ALA A 528 15.19 35.52 8.81
N ASN A 529 15.74 35.85 9.98
CA ASN A 529 16.95 35.24 10.57
C ASN A 529 16.62 34.18 11.63
N TRP A 530 15.37 33.73 11.72
CA TRP A 530 15.00 32.67 12.64
C TRP A 530 15.72 31.37 12.25
N GLU A 531 16.35 30.76 13.24
CA GLU A 531 16.96 29.43 13.15
C GLU A 531 16.00 28.41 13.76
N GLY A 532 15.67 27.39 12.98
CA GLY A 532 14.69 26.38 13.34
C GLY A 532 15.24 24.96 13.34
N PRO A 533 14.35 23.95 13.37
CA PRO A 533 14.74 22.55 13.25
C PRO A 533 15.75 22.25 12.13
N LEU A 534 15.54 22.83 10.94
CA LEU A 534 16.35 22.58 9.74
C LEU A 534 17.78 23.15 9.82
N ASP A 535 18.03 24.07 10.75
CA ASP A 535 19.33 24.74 10.93
C ASP A 535 20.19 24.06 12.02
N HIS A 536 19.57 23.17 12.82
CA HIS A 536 20.22 22.49 13.94
C HIS A 536 20.33 20.97 13.78
N LEU A 537 20.13 20.46 12.56
CA LEU A 537 20.13 19.03 12.24
C LEU A 537 21.43 18.29 12.58
N GLN A 538 22.57 19.00 12.65
CA GLN A 538 23.86 18.40 13.03
C GLN A 538 23.79 17.71 14.40
N ILE A 539 23.05 18.30 15.35
CA ILE A 539 22.92 17.76 16.70
C ILE A 539 22.29 16.36 16.68
N LEU A 540 21.24 16.17 15.88
CA LEU A 540 20.59 14.87 15.71
C LEU A 540 21.49 13.88 14.95
N ALA A 541 22.22 14.37 13.94
CA ALA A 541 23.07 13.55 13.09
C ALA A 541 24.30 13.00 13.83
N ASP A 542 24.87 13.81 14.74
CA ASP A 542 25.96 13.42 15.64
C ASP A 542 25.50 12.32 16.61
N ALA A 543 24.28 12.45 17.14
CA ALA A 543 23.66 11.45 18.00
C ALA A 543 23.04 10.26 17.25
N LYS A 544 23.08 10.26 15.91
CA LYS A 544 22.53 9.21 15.03
C LYS A 544 21.04 8.92 15.27
N VAL A 545 20.25 9.96 15.57
CA VAL A 545 18.81 9.83 15.80
C VAL A 545 18.10 9.43 14.49
N PRO A 546 17.42 8.28 14.40
CA PRO A 546 16.69 7.91 13.20
C PRO A 546 15.46 8.78 12.98
N ILE A 547 15.23 9.20 11.73
CA ILE A 547 14.05 9.98 11.33
C ILE A 547 13.26 9.23 10.25
N LEU A 548 11.94 9.14 10.44
CA LEU A 548 10.99 8.73 9.39
C LEU A 548 10.08 9.91 9.07
N SER A 549 10.06 10.33 7.80
CA SER A 549 9.13 11.34 7.31
C SER A 549 8.13 10.75 6.31
N VAL A 550 6.84 11.00 6.53
CA VAL A 550 5.77 10.69 5.57
C VAL A 550 5.18 12.00 5.06
N CYS A 551 4.90 12.13 3.77
CA CYS A 551 4.30 13.36 3.22
C CYS A 551 3.51 13.11 1.95
N GLY A 552 2.62 14.05 1.59
CA GLY A 552 1.95 14.07 0.29
C GLY A 552 2.84 14.70 -0.78
N GLY A 553 2.96 14.08 -1.94
CA GLY A 553 3.72 14.62 -3.08
C GLY A 553 3.07 15.87 -3.69
N GLY A 554 1.75 16.02 -3.53
CA GLY A 554 0.97 17.16 -4.02
C GLY A 554 0.48 18.09 -2.93
N ASP A 555 1.09 18.11 -1.74
CA ASP A 555 0.65 18.91 -0.59
C ASP A 555 0.79 20.43 -0.86
N PRO A 556 -0.31 21.20 -0.96
CA PRO A 556 -0.25 22.64 -1.17
C PRO A 556 -0.18 23.44 0.14
N VAL A 557 -0.35 22.78 1.29
CA VAL A 557 -0.44 23.42 2.62
C VAL A 557 0.91 23.40 3.32
N VAL A 558 1.57 22.25 3.31
CA VAL A 558 2.94 22.05 3.83
C VAL A 558 3.77 21.39 2.73
N PRO A 559 4.26 22.17 1.75
CA PRO A 559 4.89 21.60 0.57
C PRO A 559 6.11 20.74 0.91
N PHE A 560 6.20 19.55 0.31
CA PHE A 560 7.32 18.62 0.46
C PHE A 560 8.67 19.31 0.25
N VAL A 561 8.77 20.10 -0.83
CA VAL A 561 10.00 20.80 -1.25
C VAL A 561 10.46 21.88 -0.27
N GLU A 562 9.56 22.38 0.58
CA GLU A 562 9.89 23.42 1.57
C GLU A 562 10.22 22.86 2.96
N ASN A 563 9.93 21.58 3.21
CA ASN A 563 10.11 20.96 4.54
C ASN A 563 10.86 19.62 4.44
N SER A 564 10.15 18.50 4.24
CA SER A 564 10.77 17.16 4.29
C SER A 564 11.87 16.94 3.25
N ALA A 565 11.80 17.57 2.06
CA ALA A 565 12.87 17.49 1.07
C ALA A 565 14.17 18.13 1.59
N ILE A 566 14.08 19.32 2.21
CA ILE A 566 15.21 20.04 2.79
C ILE A 566 15.78 19.25 3.97
N LEU A 567 14.90 18.73 4.84
CA LEU A 567 15.29 17.86 5.94
C LEU A 567 16.09 16.66 5.42
N GLU A 568 15.56 15.96 4.43
CA GLU A 568 16.21 14.78 3.88
C GLU A 568 17.57 15.07 3.28
N GLU A 569 17.66 16.07 2.40
CA GLU A 569 18.91 16.47 1.77
C GLU A 569 19.98 16.82 2.81
N ARG A 570 19.65 17.73 3.73
CA ARG A 570 20.59 18.20 4.76
C ARG A 570 20.95 17.07 5.71
N TYR A 571 19.99 16.32 6.23
CA TYR A 571 20.25 15.32 7.25
C TYR A 571 21.06 14.13 6.70
N ARG A 572 20.79 13.69 5.46
CA ARG A 572 21.64 12.69 4.78
C ARG A 572 23.05 13.21 4.57
N ALA A 573 23.23 14.46 4.15
CA ALA A 573 24.56 15.05 3.95
C ALA A 573 25.40 15.10 5.24
N LEU A 574 24.74 15.22 6.40
CA LEU A 574 25.36 15.15 7.72
C LEU A 574 25.61 13.71 8.22
N GLY A 575 25.25 12.69 7.43
CA GLY A 575 25.37 11.29 7.81
C GLY A 575 24.33 10.84 8.85
N GLY A 576 23.18 11.52 8.90
CA GLY A 576 22.03 11.18 9.73
C GLY A 576 21.18 10.06 9.09
N PRO A 577 20.65 9.10 9.88
CA PRO A 577 19.79 8.05 9.38
C PRO A 577 18.36 8.57 9.13
N ILE A 578 17.92 8.60 7.86
CA ILE A 578 16.56 9.02 7.49
C ILE A 578 15.93 8.17 6.40
N GLU A 579 14.62 7.97 6.57
CA GLU A 579 13.70 7.38 5.63
C GLU A 579 12.58 8.37 5.29
N VAL A 580 12.24 8.49 4.00
CA VAL A 580 11.18 9.39 3.53
C VAL A 580 10.23 8.62 2.63
N ILE A 581 8.93 8.77 2.89
CA ILE A 581 7.84 8.16 2.14
C ILE A 581 6.98 9.28 1.56
N VAL A 582 6.91 9.37 0.24
CA VAL A 582 6.12 10.40 -0.44
C VAL A 582 4.94 9.73 -1.13
N LYS A 583 3.72 10.05 -0.68
CA LYS A 583 2.49 9.56 -1.29
C LYS A 583 2.23 10.35 -2.57
N ALA A 584 2.55 9.77 -3.73
CA ALA A 584 2.68 10.47 -5.03
C ALA A 584 1.53 11.43 -5.38
N THR A 585 0.31 11.09 -5.01
CA THR A 585 -0.94 11.73 -5.44
C THR A 585 -1.75 12.28 -4.26
N CYS A 586 -1.19 12.21 -3.06
CA CYS A 586 -1.80 12.70 -1.84
C CYS A 586 -1.48 14.18 -1.67
N GLU A 587 -2.50 14.94 -1.29
CA GLU A 587 -2.34 16.33 -0.83
C GLU A 587 -1.94 16.34 0.66
N HIS A 588 -2.30 17.39 1.40
CA HIS A 588 -2.03 17.50 2.84
C HIS A 588 -2.68 16.39 3.68
N HIS A 589 -3.83 15.89 3.22
CA HIS A 589 -4.59 14.85 3.91
C HIS A 589 -4.92 13.70 2.98
N PRO A 590 -5.02 12.47 3.52
CA PRO A 590 -4.87 12.10 4.94
C PRO A 590 -3.41 12.09 5.42
N HIS A 591 -3.18 12.34 6.72
CA HIS A 591 -1.89 12.03 7.37
C HIS A 591 -1.79 10.53 7.64
N SER A 592 -0.57 10.09 7.94
CA SER A 592 -0.16 8.70 8.11
C SER A 592 -0.25 7.89 6.81
N LEU A 593 0.08 6.61 6.92
CA LEU A 593 -0.21 5.59 5.94
C LEU A 593 -1.53 4.90 6.31
N HIS A 594 -2.31 4.52 5.30
CA HIS A 594 -3.52 3.72 5.48
C HIS A 594 -3.19 2.40 6.16
N ASP A 595 -2.22 1.64 5.63
CA ASP A 595 -1.59 0.55 6.38
C ASP A 595 -0.40 1.10 7.20
N PRO A 596 -0.52 1.15 8.54
CA PRO A 596 0.53 1.70 9.39
C PRO A 596 1.72 0.75 9.58
N THR A 597 1.67 -0.48 9.05
CA THR A 597 2.66 -1.54 9.34
C THR A 597 4.10 -1.05 9.18
N ARG A 598 4.41 -0.31 8.11
CA ARG A 598 5.76 0.21 7.90
C ARG A 598 6.23 1.19 8.97
N ILE A 599 5.35 2.09 9.42
CA ILE A 599 5.66 3.03 10.52
C ILE A 599 5.89 2.23 11.81
N VAL A 600 5.01 1.28 12.10
CA VAL A 600 5.06 0.46 13.32
C VAL A 600 6.31 -0.41 13.36
N ASP A 601 6.69 -1.02 12.24
CA ASP A 601 7.88 -1.86 12.13
C ASP A 601 9.16 -1.01 12.19
N TRP A 602 9.17 0.17 11.57
CA TRP A 602 10.26 1.14 11.75
C TRP A 602 10.45 1.49 13.23
N VAL A 603 9.38 1.87 13.94
CA VAL A 603 9.41 2.19 15.38
C VAL A 603 9.91 1.00 16.21
N ALA A 604 9.43 -0.20 15.93
CA ALA A 604 9.80 -1.41 16.68
C ALA A 604 11.27 -1.80 16.50
N ASN A 605 11.86 -1.48 15.34
CA ASN A 605 13.23 -1.83 14.96
C ASN A 605 14.26 -0.72 15.26
N LEU A 606 13.85 0.40 15.86
CA LEU A 606 14.77 1.43 16.30
C LEU A 606 15.81 0.88 17.29
N PRO A 607 17.04 1.44 17.36
CA PRO A 607 18.10 0.96 18.24
C PRO A 607 17.78 1.07 19.74
#